data_AF-A0A967SL96-F1
#
_entry.id   AF-A0A967SL96-F1
#
_cell.length_a   1.000
_cell.length_b   1.000
_cell.length_c   1.000
_cell.angle_alpha   90.00
_cell.angle_beta   90.00
_cell.angle_gamma   90.00
#
_symmetry.space_group_name_H-M   'P 1'
#
loop_
_entity.id
_entity.type
_entity.pdbx_description
1 polymer ?
#
loop_
_entity_poly.entity_id
_entity_poly.type
_entity_poly.pdbx_seq_one_letter_code
_entity_poly.pdbx_strand_id
1 'polypeptide(L)'
;DHGRAGLHNAPSLLDYRIPTSLDTPELESLIVESIDPEGPYGAKEAGEGPLHPSIPAIANAIYDAVGVRMDRLPFSPPRVWRAIEAARAAGTLAKPARPGIGDGPARRPAKEPVHAD
;
A
#
# COMPACT_ATOMS: atom_id res chain seq x y z
N ASP A 1 14.10 -21.07 -11.01
CA ASP A 1 14.72 -22.04 -10.10
C ASP A 1 15.31 -21.38 -8.90
N HIS A 2 14.71 -21.65 -7.75
CA HIS A 2 15.11 -21.13 -6.45
C HIS A 2 15.41 -22.33 -5.54
N GLY A 3 16.68 -22.48 -5.14
CA GLY A 3 17.06 -23.27 -3.98
C GLY A 3 17.40 -24.73 -4.28
N ARG A 4 18.65 -24.98 -4.67
CA ARG A 4 19.22 -26.33 -4.55
C ARG A 4 19.20 -26.71 -3.05
N ALA A 5 18.49 -27.78 -2.69
CA ALA A 5 18.54 -28.40 -1.36
C ALA A 5 18.15 -27.53 -0.14
N GLY A 6 17.16 -26.62 -0.26
CA GLY A 6 16.60 -25.88 0.90
C GLY A 6 17.42 -24.69 1.40
N LEU A 7 18.44 -24.27 0.64
CA LEU A 7 19.25 -23.09 0.95
C LEU A 7 18.48 -21.78 0.72
N HIS A 8 18.89 -20.73 1.45
CA HIS A 8 18.31 -19.38 1.28
C HIS A 8 18.56 -18.85 -0.13
N ASN A 9 17.52 -18.35 -0.79
CA ASN A 9 17.57 -17.97 -2.21
C ASN A 9 18.11 -16.57 -2.50
N ALA A 10 18.13 -15.71 -1.49
CA ALA A 10 18.55 -14.31 -1.62
C ALA A 10 19.30 -13.82 -0.36
N PRO A 11 20.41 -14.46 0.08
CA PRO A 11 21.07 -14.15 1.35
C PRO A 11 21.90 -12.86 1.31
N SER A 12 21.74 -12.04 0.27
CA SER A 12 22.44 -10.78 0.06
C SER A 12 21.44 -9.64 -0.11
N LEU A 13 21.85 -8.41 0.23
CA LEU A 13 21.04 -7.21 -0.01
C LEU A 13 20.93 -6.85 -1.51
N LEU A 14 21.67 -7.53 -2.38
CA LEU A 14 21.53 -7.39 -3.83
C LEU A 14 20.27 -8.11 -4.33
N ASP A 15 20.02 -9.32 -3.83
CA ASP A 15 18.88 -10.15 -4.23
C ASP A 15 17.64 -9.88 -3.37
N TYR A 16 17.83 -9.60 -2.07
CA TYR A 16 16.80 -9.11 -1.17
C TYR A 16 16.66 -7.59 -1.34
N ARG A 17 15.94 -7.20 -2.38
CA ARG A 17 15.81 -5.79 -2.75
C ARG A 17 15.08 -4.99 -1.68
N ILE A 18 15.78 -4.03 -1.09
CA ILE A 18 15.21 -2.98 -0.24
C ILE A 18 14.97 -1.75 -1.14
N PRO A 19 13.80 -1.09 -1.07
CA PRO A 19 13.55 0.13 -1.83
C PRO A 19 14.61 1.20 -1.55
N THR A 20 15.08 1.84 -2.62
CA THR A 20 15.97 3.00 -2.55
C THR A 20 15.16 4.30 -2.52
N SER A 21 15.85 5.44 -2.39
CA SER A 21 15.20 6.75 -2.52
C SER A 21 14.59 7.00 -3.89
N LEU A 22 15.05 6.30 -4.95
CA LEU A 22 14.49 6.42 -6.30
C LEU A 22 13.25 5.54 -6.51
N ASP A 23 13.05 4.52 -5.67
CA ASP A 23 11.89 3.62 -5.73
C ASP A 23 10.72 4.13 -4.89
N THR A 24 11.00 5.01 -3.92
CA THR A 24 10.02 5.48 -2.95
C THR A 24 9.13 6.55 -3.59
N PRO A 25 7.80 6.38 -3.62
CA PRO A 25 6.90 7.38 -4.17
C PRO A 25 6.83 8.61 -3.24
N GLU A 26 6.23 9.70 -3.75
CA GLU A 26 5.83 10.81 -2.88
C GLU A 26 4.82 10.32 -1.83
N LEU A 27 5.05 10.70 -0.57
CA LEU A 27 4.22 10.31 0.58
C LEU A 27 3.59 11.55 1.20
N GLU A 28 2.26 11.56 1.28
CA GLU A 28 1.50 12.55 2.06
C GLU A 28 1.00 11.89 3.34
N SER A 29 1.31 12.48 4.50
CA SER A 29 0.80 12.03 5.80
C SER A 29 -0.30 12.95 6.30
N LEU A 30 -1.42 12.35 6.71
CA LEU A 30 -2.55 13.06 7.30
C LEU A 30 -2.70 12.62 8.76
N ILE A 31 -2.45 13.55 9.69
CA ILE A 31 -2.60 13.30 11.12
C ILE A 31 -4.08 13.42 11.48
N VAL A 32 -4.63 12.36 12.09
CA VAL A 32 -6.02 12.31 12.55
C VAL A 32 -6.04 12.12 14.05
N GLU A 33 -6.49 13.14 14.76
CA GLU A 33 -6.54 13.16 16.22
C GLU A 33 -7.90 12.68 16.72
N SER A 34 -7.93 11.49 17.33
CA SER A 34 -9.15 10.92 17.93
C SER A 34 -9.20 11.03 19.46
N ILE A 35 -8.12 11.50 20.10
CA ILE A 35 -7.92 11.69 21.55
C ILE A 35 -8.26 10.44 22.37
N ASP A 36 -7.23 9.67 22.75
CA ASP A 36 -7.38 8.54 23.66
C ASP A 36 -7.49 9.00 25.13
N PRO A 37 -8.56 8.68 25.88
CA PRO A 37 -8.65 9.06 27.28
C PRO A 37 -7.56 8.45 28.17
N GLU A 38 -7.01 7.30 27.78
CA GLU A 38 -5.97 6.58 28.56
C GLU A 38 -4.56 6.88 28.06
N GLY A 39 -4.43 7.51 26.89
CA GLY A 39 -3.16 7.84 26.28
C GLY A 39 -2.51 9.07 26.91
N PRO A 40 -1.17 9.11 27.05
CA PRO A 40 -0.49 10.31 27.51
C PRO A 40 -0.80 11.46 26.55
N TYR A 41 -1.37 12.54 27.07
CA TYR A 41 -1.80 13.70 26.28
C TYR A 41 -2.79 13.36 25.15
N GLY A 42 -3.56 12.27 25.24
CA GLY A 42 -4.49 11.85 24.19
C GLY A 42 -3.88 11.03 23.05
N ALA A 43 -2.59 10.67 23.14
CA ALA A 43 -1.85 10.01 22.07
C ALA A 43 -2.26 8.55 21.84
N LYS A 44 -2.08 8.09 20.60
CA LYS A 44 -2.18 6.68 20.18
C LYS A 44 -0.90 6.27 19.43
N GLU A 45 -0.79 4.98 19.18
CA GLU A 45 0.27 4.39 18.36
C GLU A 45 0.24 4.93 16.90
N ALA A 46 1.41 4.97 16.26
CA ALA A 46 1.59 5.44 14.89
C ALA A 46 2.76 4.74 14.15
N GLY A 47 3.17 3.55 14.58
CA GLY A 47 4.33 2.82 14.04
C GLY A 47 3.94 1.70 13.07
N GLU A 48 3.02 0.82 13.48
CA GLU A 48 2.52 -0.32 12.71
C GLU A 48 1.22 0.00 11.96
N GLY A 49 0.36 0.83 12.56
CA GLY A 49 -0.93 1.24 11.98
C GLY A 49 -0.80 1.75 10.53
N PRO A 50 0.14 2.66 10.23
CA PRO A 50 0.37 3.15 8.87
C PRO A 50 0.99 2.12 7.90
N LEU A 51 1.67 1.09 8.40
CA LEU A 51 2.32 0.07 7.57
C LEU A 51 1.28 -0.86 6.92
N HIS A 52 0.32 -1.35 7.72
CA HIS A 52 -0.69 -2.32 7.30
C HIS A 52 -1.51 -1.94 6.05
N PRO A 53 -2.04 -0.71 5.90
CA PRO A 53 -2.85 -0.34 4.74
C PRO A 53 -2.06 -0.21 3.44
N SER A 54 -0.73 -0.09 3.49
CA SER A 54 0.11 0.14 2.31
C SER A 54 0.00 -1.01 1.28
N ILE A 55 0.04 -2.26 1.75
CA ILE A 55 -0.05 -3.45 0.89
C ILE A 55 -1.39 -3.54 0.15
N PRO A 56 -2.56 -3.54 0.82
CA PRO A 56 -3.85 -3.59 0.13
C PRO A 56 -4.12 -2.33 -0.71
N ALA A 57 -3.60 -1.16 -0.34
CA ALA A 57 -3.69 0.04 -1.17
C ALA A 57 -2.99 -0.15 -2.52
N ILE A 58 -1.77 -0.68 -2.54
CA ILE A 58 -1.05 -0.99 -3.79
C ILE A 58 -1.79 -2.07 -4.60
N ALA A 59 -2.33 -3.11 -3.94
CA ALA A 59 -3.10 -4.15 -4.62
C ALA A 59 -4.35 -3.59 -5.32
N ASN A 60 -5.06 -2.67 -4.66
CA ASN A 60 -6.21 -1.97 -5.22
C ASN A 60 -5.82 -1.01 -6.34
N ALA A 61 -4.68 -0.33 -6.23
CA ALA A 61 -4.16 0.54 -7.29
C ALA A 61 -3.81 -0.26 -8.57
N ILE A 62 -3.22 -1.45 -8.43
CA ILE A 62 -2.98 -2.35 -9.57
C ILE A 62 -4.32 -2.76 -10.21
N TYR A 63 -5.31 -3.13 -9.40
CA TYR A 63 -6.63 -3.48 -9.91
C TYR A 63 -7.30 -2.31 -10.63
N ASP A 64 -7.29 -1.09 -10.06
CA ASP A 64 -7.83 0.11 -10.71
C ASP A 64 -7.12 0.45 -12.03
N ALA A 65 -5.80 0.25 -12.09
CA ALA A 65 -5.00 0.57 -13.26
C ALA A 65 -5.23 -0.38 -14.44
N VAL A 66 -5.25 -1.69 -14.19
CA VAL A 66 -5.22 -2.71 -15.26
C VAL A 66 -6.30 -3.79 -15.17
N GLY A 67 -7.14 -3.79 -14.13
CA GLY A 67 -8.23 -4.76 -13.95
C GLY A 67 -7.82 -6.13 -13.43
N VAL A 68 -6.57 -6.29 -13.01
CA VAL A 68 -6.03 -7.56 -12.52
C VAL A 68 -6.01 -7.56 -11.00
N ARG A 69 -6.57 -8.60 -10.38
CA ARG A 69 -6.53 -8.77 -8.93
C ARG A 69 -5.27 -9.55 -8.52
N MET A 70 -4.39 -8.89 -7.78
CA MET A 70 -3.20 -9.52 -7.20
C MET A 70 -3.50 -9.96 -5.77
N ASP A 71 -3.38 -11.25 -5.49
CA ASP A 71 -3.69 -11.88 -4.19
C ASP A 71 -2.45 -12.43 -3.47
N ARG A 72 -1.30 -12.41 -4.14
CA ARG A 72 -0.06 -12.98 -3.63
C ARG A 72 1.12 -12.04 -3.83
N LEU A 73 1.77 -11.71 -2.72
CA LEU A 73 3.00 -10.94 -2.70
C LEU A 73 4.22 -11.77 -3.17
N PRO A 74 5.30 -11.09 -3.57
CA PRO A 74 5.38 -9.65 -3.88
C PRO A 74 4.72 -9.33 -5.23
N PHE A 75 4.28 -8.08 -5.42
CA PHE A 75 3.76 -7.57 -6.70
C PHE A 75 4.91 -7.21 -7.67
N SER A 76 5.83 -8.14 -7.92
CA SER A 76 6.98 -7.90 -8.77
C SER A 76 6.59 -7.69 -10.24
N PRO A 77 7.35 -6.91 -11.03
CA PRO A 77 7.03 -6.64 -12.43
C PRO A 77 6.77 -7.91 -13.26
N PRO A 78 7.56 -9.00 -13.16
CA PRO A 78 7.28 -10.22 -13.90
C PRO A 78 5.96 -10.90 -13.52
N ARG A 79 5.52 -10.77 -12.26
CA ARG A 79 4.27 -11.36 -11.77
C ARG A 79 3.07 -10.56 -12.23
N VAL A 80 3.14 -9.23 -12.12
CA VAL A 80 2.10 -8.33 -12.63
C VAL A 80 1.96 -8.51 -14.14
N TRP A 81 3.08 -8.55 -14.87
CA TRP A 81 3.09 -8.79 -16.32
C TRP A 81 2.40 -10.11 -16.71
N ARG A 82 2.76 -11.22 -16.05
CA ARG A 82 2.12 -12.52 -16.29
C ARG A 82 0.62 -12.50 -16.02
N ALA A 83 0.20 -11.79 -14.98
CA ALA A 83 -1.21 -11.70 -14.63
C ALA A 83 -2.00 -10.86 -15.66
N ILE A 84 -1.41 -9.80 -16.20
CA ILE A 84 -1.96 -9.02 -17.33
C ILE A 84 -2.09 -9.90 -18.58
N GLU A 85 -1.05 -10.65 -18.94
CA GLU A 85 -1.08 -11.50 -20.13
C GLU A 85 -2.07 -12.67 -19.99
N ALA A 86 -2.22 -13.24 -18.80
CA ALA A 86 -3.23 -14.24 -18.53
C ALA A 86 -4.66 -13.67 -18.69
N ALA A 87 -4.92 -12.48 -18.15
CA ALA A 87 -6.20 -11.80 -18.32
C ALA A 87 -6.47 -11.43 -19.78
N ARG A 88 -5.44 -11.02 -20.53
CA ARG A 88 -5.53 -10.74 -21.97
C ARG A 88 -5.92 -11.99 -22.76
N ALA A 89 -5.23 -13.11 -22.51
CA ALA A 89 -5.50 -14.38 -23.18
C ALA A 89 -6.92 -14.91 -22.87
N ALA A 90 -7.41 -14.67 -21.65
CA ALA A 90 -8.76 -15.04 -21.23
C ALA A 90 -9.85 -14.07 -21.73
N GLY A 91 -9.49 -12.94 -22.37
CA GLY A 91 -10.44 -11.92 -22.80
C GLY A 91 -11.10 -11.14 -21.65
N THR A 92 -10.53 -11.20 -20.44
CA THR A 92 -11.07 -10.56 -19.22
C THR A 92 -10.33 -9.26 -18.86
N LEU A 93 -9.30 -8.88 -19.61
CA LEU A 93 -8.56 -7.65 -19.38
C LEU A 93 -9.42 -6.42 -19.69
N ALA A 94 -9.93 -5.78 -18.65
CA ALA A 94 -10.68 -4.53 -18.75
C ALA A 94 -10.38 -3.65 -17.54
N LYS A 95 -10.20 -2.34 -17.77
CA LYS A 95 -10.09 -1.39 -16.68
C LYS A 95 -11.41 -1.36 -15.89
N PRO A 96 -11.40 -1.52 -14.56
CA PRO A 96 -12.62 -1.47 -13.78
C PRO A 96 -13.20 -0.05 -13.84
N ALA A 97 -14.53 0.04 -13.74
CA ALA A 97 -15.17 1.33 -13.49
C ALA A 97 -14.66 1.85 -12.14
N ARG A 98 -14.29 3.14 -12.09
CA ARG A 98 -13.89 3.77 -10.83
C ARG A 98 -15.02 3.57 -9.81
N PRO A 99 -14.74 3.03 -8.62
CA PRO A 99 -15.71 3.07 -7.53
C PRO A 99 -16.12 4.53 -7.33
N GLY A 100 -17.42 4.80 -7.29
CA GLY A 100 -17.93 6.12 -6.95
C GLY A 100 -17.54 6.45 -5.51
N ILE A 101 -16.37 7.04 -5.32
CA ILE A 101 -16.02 7.73 -4.09
C ILE A 101 -16.84 9.02 -4.19
N GLY A 102 -18.04 9.03 -3.59
CA GLY A 102 -18.76 10.28 -3.40
C GLY A 102 -17.84 11.29 -2.72
N ASP A 103 -18.04 12.59 -2.97
CA ASP A 103 -17.24 13.64 -2.35
C ASP A 103 -17.07 13.31 -0.88
N GLY A 104 -15.83 12.99 -0.48
CA GLY A 104 -15.52 12.65 0.89
C GLY A 104 -16.04 13.77 1.80
N PRO A 105 -16.37 13.48 3.07
CA PRO A 105 -16.82 14.54 3.98
C PRO A 105 -15.85 15.71 3.89
N ALA A 106 -16.39 16.93 3.67
CA ALA A 106 -15.61 18.15 3.54
C ALA A 106 -14.52 18.15 4.61
N ARG A 107 -13.27 18.44 4.20
CA ARG A 107 -12.12 18.50 5.10
C ARG A 107 -12.54 19.33 6.31
N ARG A 108 -12.66 18.69 7.48
CA ARG A 108 -13.02 19.42 8.71
C ARG A 108 -11.96 20.52 8.88
N PRO A 109 -12.35 21.77 9.19
CA PRO A 109 -11.38 22.81 9.45
C PRO A 109 -10.44 22.29 10.53
N ALA A 110 -9.13 22.54 10.36
CA ALA A 110 -8.15 22.24 11.39
C ALA A 110 -8.67 22.84 12.70
N LYS A 111 -8.82 22.01 13.74
CA LYS A 111 -9.11 22.53 15.08
C LYS A 111 -7.94 23.45 15.44
N GLU A 112 -8.25 24.58 16.08
CA GLU A 112 -7.21 25.48 16.58
C GLU A 112 -6.22 24.68 17.44
N PRO A 113 -4.91 24.98 17.35
CA PRO A 113 -3.91 24.31 18.18
C PRO A 113 -4.33 24.51 19.63
N VAL A 114 -4.62 23.41 20.32
CA VAL A 114 -4.78 23.42 21.77
C VAL A 114 -3.40 23.76 22.31
N HIS A 115 -3.18 25.04 22.62
CA HIS A 115 -2.00 25.47 23.36
C HIS A 115 -1.96 24.66 24.66
N ALA A 116 -0.91 23.85 24.81
CA ALA A 116 -0.55 23.29 26.10
C ALA A 116 0.09 24.42 26.91
N ASP A 117 -0.65 24.93 27.89
CA ASP A 117 -0.05 25.61 29.05
C ASP A 117 0.72 24.59 29.91
#